data_AF-A0A1X7TY24-F1
#
_entry.id   AF-A0A1X7TY24-F1
#
_cell.length_a   1.000
_cell.length_b   1.000
_cell.length_c   1.000
_cell.angle_alpha   90.00
_cell.angle_beta   90.00
_cell.angle_gamma   90.00
#
_symmetry.space_group_name_H-M   'P 1'
#
loop_
_entity.id
_entity.type
_entity.pdbx_description
1 polymer ?
#
loop_
_entity_poly.entity_id
_entity_poly.type
_entity_poly.pdbx_seq_one_letter_code
_entity_poly.pdbx_strand_id
1 'polypeptide(L)' 'RGSANGQFQYPRDIAINSQGLVYVADANNHRIQKFSPDGK' A
#
# COMPACT_ATOMS: atom_id res chain seq x y z
N ARG A 1 2.34 0.17 -12.16
CA ARG A 1 2.83 -1.21 -11.89
C ARG A 1 4.35 -1.15 -11.77
N GLY A 2 4.97 -1.79 -10.78
CA GLY A 2 6.42 -1.76 -10.55
C GLY A 2 6.79 -1.84 -9.07
N SER A 3 8.05 -1.55 -8.73
CA SER A 3 8.63 -1.71 -7.39
C SER A 3 8.97 -0.39 -6.67
N ALA A 4 8.82 0.77 -7.32
CA ALA A 4 9.02 2.06 -6.66
C ALA A 4 7.88 2.39 -5.67
N ASN A 5 8.04 3.41 -4.83
CA ASN A 5 6.98 3.88 -3.93
C ASN A 5 5.75 4.31 -4.74
N GLY A 6 4.56 3.91 -4.28
CA GLY A 6 3.29 4.16 -4.98
C GLY A 6 3.05 3.26 -6.20
N GLN A 7 4.01 2.41 -6.57
CA GLN A 7 3.81 1.36 -7.58
C GLN A 7 3.49 0.03 -6.89
N PHE A 8 2.74 -0.83 -7.57
CA PHE A 8 2.38 -2.16 -7.07
C PHE A 8 2.71 -3.23 -8.10
N GLN A 9 2.99 -4.45 -7.64
CA GLN A 9 3.17 -5.61 -8.51
C GLN A 9 2.07 -6.66 -8.34
N TYR A 10 1.63 -6.91 -7.10
CA TYR A 10 0.47 -7.77 -6.81
C TYR A 10 -0.19 -7.37 -5.49
N PRO A 11 -0.96 -6.27 -5.47
CA PRO A 11 -1.65 -5.85 -4.26
C PRO A 11 -2.75 -6.86 -3.93
N ARG A 12 -2.68 -7.44 -2.73
CA ARG A 12 -3.58 -8.52 -2.28
C ARG A 12 -4.65 -8.06 -1.31
N ASP A 13 -4.34 -7.07 -0.50
CA ASP A 13 -5.25 -6.62 0.55
C ASP A 13 -5.00 -5.15 0.92
N ILE A 14 -6.02 -4.54 1.53
CA ILE A 14 -6.04 -3.16 2.00
C ILE A 14 -6.67 -3.07 3.40
N ALA A 15 -6.01 -2.35 4.30
CA ALA A 15 -6.53 -2.03 5.62
C ALA A 15 -6.42 -0.53 5.91
N ILE A 16 -7.37 0.00 6.67
CA ILE A 16 -7.41 1.42 7.07
C ILE A 16 -7.51 1.48 8.58
N ASN A 17 -6.69 2.30 9.24
CA ASN A 17 -6.76 2.50 10.68
C ASN A 17 -7.70 3.68 11.07
N SER A 18 -7.91 3.91 12.37
CA SER A 18 -8.77 5.00 12.87
C SER A 18 -8.29 6.42 12.51
N GLN A 19 -7.04 6.57 12.08
CA GLN A 19 -6.47 7.84 11.62
C GLN A 19 -6.58 8.01 10.09
N GLY A 20 -7.18 7.06 9.39
CA GLY A 20 -7.32 7.05 7.93
C GLY A 20 -6.05 6.64 7.18
N LEU A 21 -5.01 6.16 7.87
CA LEU A 21 -3.81 5.64 7.20
C LEU A 21 -4.15 4.35 6.47
N VAL A 22 -3.74 4.29 5.20
CA VAL A 22 -4.02 3.17 4.31
C VAL A 22 -2.79 2.27 4.26
N TYR A 23 -2.99 0.97 4.43
CA TYR A 23 -1.95 -0.04 4.34
C TYR A 23 -2.30 -1.00 3.22
N VAL A 24 -1.38 -1.20 2.28
CA VAL A 24 -1.57 -2.10 1.14
C VAL A 24 -0.53 -3.21 1.17
N ALA A 25 -0.99 -4.46 1.17
CA ALA A 25 -0.12 -5.63 1.07
C ALA A 25 0.23 -5.90 -0.40
N ASP A 26 1.48 -5.63 -0.80
CA ASP A 26 1.97 -5.79 -2.17
C ASP A 26 2.80 -7.08 -2.27
N ALA A 27 2.10 -8.19 -2.48
CA ALA A 27 2.61 -9.53 -2.25
C ALA A 27 3.80 -9.91 -3.13
N ASN A 28 3.80 -9.51 -4.41
CA ASN A 28 4.92 -9.80 -5.32
C ASN A 28 6.11 -8.83 -5.18
N ASN A 29 5.95 -7.73 -4.44
CA ASN A 29 7.07 -6.89 -4.01
C ASN A 29 7.50 -7.22 -2.57
N HIS A 30 6.89 -8.23 -1.93
CA HIS A 30 7.18 -8.67 -0.56
C HIS A 30 7.20 -7.52 0.46
N ARG A 31 6.25 -6.59 0.34
CA ARG A 31 6.20 -5.39 1.20
C ARG A 31 4.79 -4.99 1.57
N ILE A 32 4.69 -4.15 2.61
CA ILE A 32 3.50 -3.34 2.90
C ILE A 32 3.84 -1.89 2.56
N GLN A 33 2.97 -1.22 1.82
CA GLN A 33 3.06 0.23 1.61
C GLN A 33 2.02 0.94 2.47
N LYS A 34 2.43 2.03 3.13
CA LYS A 34 1.58 2.89 3.94
C LYS A 34 1.37 4.20 3.21
N PHE A 35 0.14 4.69 3.19
CA PHE A 35 -0.24 5.98 2.63
C PHE A 35 -1.02 6.82 3.65
N SER A 36 -0.87 8.13 3.56
CA SER A 36 -1.77 9.06 4.25
C SER A 36 -3.14 9.11 3.56
N PRO A 37 -4.18 9.65 4.22
CA PRO A 37 -5.53 9.74 3.65
C PRO A 37 -5.60 10.52 2.33
N ASP A 38 -4.64 11.41 2.07
CA ASP A 38 -4.49 12.17 0.82
C ASP A 38 -3.71 11.39 -0.27
N GLY A 39 -3.37 10.12 -0.02
CA GLY A 39 -2.73 9.22 -0.98
C GLY A 39 -1.22 9.39 -1.14
N LYS A 40 -0.55 10.07 -0.19
CA LYS A 40 0.91 10.25 -0.20
C LYS A 40 1.65 9.14 0.54
#